data_AF-A0A4P5QMH5-F1
#
_entry.id   AF-A0A4P5QMH5-F1
#
_cell.length_a   1.000
_cell.length_b   1.000
_cell.length_c   1.000
_cell.angle_alpha   90.00
_cell.angle_beta   90.00
_cell.angle_gamma   90.00
#
_symmetry.space_group_name_H-M   'P 1'
#
loop_
_entity.id
_entity.type
_entity.pdbx_description
1 polymer ?
#
loop_
_entity_poly.entity_id
_entity_poly.type
_entity_poly.pdbx_seq_one_letter_code
_entity_poly.pdbx_strand_id
1 'polypeptide(L)'
;MPDHAIPEQLVTLLHSVSEDRRLAEWLLGLEQHPPAARQAALLRMVAEIRAAGEDSAVADAIAALAQPHLFDAACNTLRELGA
;
A
#
# COMPACT_ATOMS: atom_id res chain seq x y z
N MET A 1 5.41 24.50 1.60
CA MET A 1 5.28 23.19 2.27
C MET A 1 5.09 22.19 1.15
N PRO A 2 6.07 21.33 0.81
CA PRO A 2 5.81 20.33 -0.21
C PRO A 2 4.78 19.36 0.36
N ASP A 3 3.58 19.50 -0.16
CA ASP A 3 2.49 18.55 -0.14
C ASP A 3 3.10 17.15 -0.32
N HIS A 4 3.11 16.34 0.73
CA HIS A 4 3.39 14.90 0.60
C HIS A 4 2.13 14.26 0.02
N ALA A 5 1.72 14.74 -1.16
CA ALA A 5 0.54 14.29 -1.87
C ALA A 5 0.75 12.81 -2.17
N ILE A 6 0.06 11.97 -1.40
CA ILE A 6 -0.15 10.59 -1.79
C ILE A 6 -0.68 10.65 -3.23
N PRO A 7 -0.04 9.99 -4.21
CA PRO A 7 -0.52 10.02 -5.58
C PRO A 7 -1.99 9.60 -5.61
N GLU A 8 -2.84 10.25 -6.42
CA GLU A 8 -4.28 9.97 -6.47
C GLU A 8 -4.56 8.47 -6.69
N GLN A 9 -3.70 7.82 -7.48
CA GLN A 9 -3.72 6.37 -7.72
C GLN A 9 -3.57 5.54 -6.44
N LEU A 10 -2.75 6.02 -5.50
CA LEU A 10 -2.57 5.37 -4.20
C LEU A 10 -3.77 5.63 -3.28
N VAL A 11 -4.42 6.79 -3.36
CA VAL A 11 -5.68 7.03 -2.63
C VAL A 11 -6.79 6.10 -3.12
N THR A 12 -6.96 5.96 -4.45
CA THR A 12 -7.91 5.00 -5.03
C THR A 12 -7.60 3.58 -4.61
N LEU A 13 -6.32 3.18 -4.64
CA LEU A 13 -5.89 1.89 -4.13
C LEU A 13 -6.29 1.71 -2.66
N LEU A 14 -6.00 2.67 -1.79
CA LEU A 14 -6.29 2.56 -0.35
C LEU A 14 -7.80 2.48 -0.07
N HIS A 15 -8.62 3.15 -0.86
CA HIS A 15 -10.07 2.96 -0.83
C HIS A 15 -10.46 1.53 -1.18
N SER A 16 -9.99 0.99 -2.32
CA SER A 16 -10.28 -0.40 -2.68
C SER A 16 -9.71 -1.41 -1.67
N VAL A 17 -8.54 -1.13 -1.08
CA VAL A 17 -7.93 -1.92 0.00
C VAL A 17 -8.80 -1.86 1.25
N SER A 18 -9.35 -0.70 1.60
CA SER A 18 -10.23 -0.57 2.78
C SER A 18 -11.53 -1.36 2.64
N GLU A 19 -12.01 -1.56 1.41
CA GLU A 19 -13.14 -2.43 1.12
C GLU A 19 -12.79 -3.93 1.27
N ASP A 20 -11.53 -4.31 1.03
CA ASP A 20 -11.00 -5.65 1.31
C ASP A 20 -10.31 -5.72 2.68
N ARG A 21 -11.12 -6.02 3.71
CA ARG A 21 -10.65 -6.11 5.10
C ARG A 21 -9.39 -6.98 5.27
N ARG A 22 -9.26 -8.08 4.52
CA ARG A 22 -8.11 -8.97 4.65
C ARG A 22 -6.84 -8.30 4.15
N LEU A 23 -6.95 -7.53 3.06
CA LEU A 23 -5.83 -6.83 2.46
C LEU A 23 -5.43 -5.62 3.32
N ALA A 24 -6.40 -4.91 3.89
CA ALA A 24 -6.11 -3.84 4.85
C ALA A 24 -5.45 -4.34 6.13
N GLU A 25 -5.96 -5.43 6.73
CA GLU A 25 -5.35 -6.06 7.92
C GLU A 25 -3.91 -6.53 7.63
N TRP A 26 -3.66 -7.09 6.44
CA TRP A 26 -2.31 -7.47 6.02
C TRP A 26 -1.37 -6.26 5.94
N LEU A 27 -1.84 -5.16 5.36
CA LEU A 27 -1.04 -3.95 5.15
C LEU A 27 -0.73 -3.27 6.49
N LEU A 28 -1.71 -3.17 7.39
CA LEU A 28 -1.51 -2.70 8.77
C LEU A 28 -0.60 -3.63 9.58
N GLY A 29 -0.67 -4.94 9.35
CA GLY A 29 0.21 -5.93 9.98
C GLY A 29 1.69 -5.73 9.61
N LEU A 30 1.98 -5.28 8.38
CA LEU A 30 3.34 -4.95 7.96
C LEU A 30 3.97 -3.84 8.80
N GLU A 31 3.17 -2.97 9.43
CA GLU A 31 3.68 -1.89 10.28
C GLU A 31 4.49 -2.43 11.49
N GLN A 32 4.26 -3.66 11.93
CA GLN A 32 5.05 -4.28 13.02
C GLN A 32 6.42 -4.81 12.55
N HIS A 33 6.66 -4.90 11.24
CA HIS A 33 7.89 -5.42 10.67
C HIS A 33 8.94 -4.32 10.48
N PRO A 34 10.25 -4.64 10.43
CA PRO A 34 11.28 -3.66 10.10
C PRO A 34 11.12 -3.16 8.66
N PRO A 35 11.58 -1.93 8.33
CA PRO A 35 11.39 -1.30 7.01
C PRO A 35 11.82 -2.18 5.83
N ALA A 36 12.95 -2.88 5.96
CA ALA A 36 13.45 -3.79 4.93
C ALA A 36 12.49 -4.97 4.66
N ALA A 37 11.84 -5.50 5.71
CA ALA A 37 10.87 -6.58 5.58
C ALA A 37 9.54 -6.09 4.98
N ARG A 38 9.09 -4.87 5.35
CA ARG A 38 7.92 -4.21 4.73
C ARG A 38 8.14 -4.05 3.23
N GLN A 39 9.29 -3.49 2.86
CA GLN A 39 9.66 -3.27 1.47
C GLN A 39 9.69 -4.58 0.67
N ALA A 40 10.30 -5.64 1.22
CA ALA A 40 10.34 -6.95 0.58
C ALA A 40 8.95 -7.57 0.39
N ALA A 41 8.07 -7.44 1.39
CA ALA A 41 6.70 -7.95 1.31
C ALA A 41 5.88 -7.21 0.23
N LEU A 42 5.98 -5.89 0.17
CA LEU A 42 5.31 -5.06 -0.84
C LEU A 42 5.81 -5.39 -2.24
N LEU A 43 7.13 -5.46 -2.45
CA LEU A 43 7.71 -5.81 -3.76
C LEU A 43 7.32 -7.22 -4.21
N ARG A 44 7.21 -8.17 -3.28
CA ARG A 44 6.70 -9.50 -3.58
C ARG A 44 5.26 -9.44 -4.06
N MET A 45 4.40 -8.67 -3.38
CA MET A 45 3.01 -8.52 -3.80
C MET A 45 2.88 -7.86 -5.17
N VAL A 46 3.70 -6.84 -5.46
CA VAL A 46 3.80 -6.24 -6.82
C VAL A 46 4.16 -7.28 -7.87
N ALA A 47 5.11 -8.16 -7.58
CA ALA A 47 5.50 -9.23 -8.50
C ALA A 47 4.37 -10.23 -8.74
N GLU A 48 3.60 -10.59 -7.70
CA GLU A 48 2.45 -11.49 -7.83
C GLU A 48 1.32 -10.86 -8.65
N ILE A 49 0.98 -9.59 -8.42
CA ILE A 49 -0.04 -8.84 -9.19
C ILE A 49 0.36 -8.75 -10.66
N ARG A 50 1.64 -8.41 -10.93
CA ARG A 50 2.17 -8.39 -12.30
C ARG A 50 2.15 -9.76 -12.95
N ALA A 51 2.44 -10.83 -12.21
CA ALA A 51 2.41 -12.20 -12.72
C ALA A 51 0.97 -12.70 -12.97
N ALA A 52 0.00 -12.25 -12.17
CA ALA A 52 -1.42 -12.52 -12.37
C ALA A 52 -2.02 -11.79 -13.57
N GLY A 53 -1.30 -10.82 -14.15
CA GLY A 53 -1.82 -9.96 -15.22
C GLY A 53 -2.88 -8.98 -14.73
N GLU A 54 -2.88 -8.69 -13.43
CA GLU A 54 -3.75 -7.69 -12.82
C GLU A 54 -3.33 -6.26 -13.22
N ASP A 55 -4.15 -5.30 -12.82
CA ASP A 55 -4.04 -3.91 -13.23
C ASP A 55 -2.64 -3.32 -12.90
N SER A 56 -1.93 -2.84 -13.92
CA SER A 56 -0.58 -2.31 -13.73
C SER A 56 -0.57 -1.08 -12.82
N ALA A 57 -1.66 -0.30 -12.78
CA ALA A 57 -1.79 0.84 -11.88
C ALA A 57 -1.79 0.42 -10.41
N VAL A 58 -2.41 -0.72 -10.09
CA VAL A 58 -2.42 -1.30 -8.73
C VAL A 58 -1.01 -1.73 -8.33
N ALA A 59 -0.29 -2.38 -9.24
CA ALA A 59 1.08 -2.80 -9.02
C ALA A 59 2.01 -1.59 -8.78
N ASP A 60 1.87 -0.50 -9.56
CA ASP A 60 2.67 0.71 -9.38
C ASP A 60 2.30 1.46 -8.09
N ALA A 61 1.04 1.48 -7.68
CA ALA A 61 0.61 2.05 -6.41
C ALA A 61 1.20 1.29 -5.21
N ILE A 62 1.17 -0.06 -5.22
CA ILE A 62 1.81 -0.86 -4.17
C ILE A 62 3.34 -0.72 -4.20
N ALA A 63 3.95 -0.55 -5.37
CA ALA A 63 5.37 -0.26 -5.47
C ALA A 63 5.72 1.10 -4.84
N ALA A 64 4.85 2.10 -4.93
CA ALA A 64 5.04 3.39 -4.25
C ALA A 64 5.01 3.23 -2.72
N LEU A 65 4.18 2.33 -2.18
CA LEU A 65 4.16 2.00 -0.74
C LEU A 65 5.49 1.41 -0.23
N ALA A 66 6.36 0.93 -1.12
CA ALA A 66 7.69 0.48 -0.73
C ALA A 66 8.55 1.63 -0.13
N GLN A 67 8.14 2.88 -0.35
CA GLN A 67 8.75 4.05 0.30
C GLN A 67 8.22 4.23 1.73
N PRO A 68 9.10 4.36 2.74
CA PRO A 68 8.68 4.38 4.15
C PRO A 68 7.67 5.47 4.51
N HIS A 69 7.80 6.66 3.92
CA HIS A 69 6.91 7.79 4.20
C HIS A 69 5.52 7.61 3.57
N LEU A 70 5.44 7.00 2.39
CA LEU A 70 4.16 6.68 1.76
C LEU A 70 3.47 5.52 2.46
N PHE A 71 4.24 4.54 2.95
CA PHE A 71 3.70 3.45 3.76
C PHE A 71 3.02 3.98 5.03
N ASP A 72 3.71 4.85 5.77
CA ASP A 72 3.20 5.42 7.01
C ASP A 72 1.92 6.24 6.76
N ALA A 73 1.94 7.09 5.72
CA ALA A 73 0.78 7.88 5.31
C ALA A 73 -0.40 6.99 4.89
N ALA A 74 -0.13 5.90 4.14
CA ALA A 74 -1.14 4.94 3.73
C ALA A 74 -1.76 4.17 4.89
N CYS A 75 -0.97 3.72 5.86
CA CYS A 75 -1.48 3.09 7.07
C CYS A 75 -2.33 4.06 7.89
N ASN A 76 -1.95 5.34 7.98
CA ASN A 76 -2.79 6.35 8.60
C ASN A 76 -4.12 6.53 7.87
N THR A 77 -4.09 6.65 6.53
CA THR A 77 -5.30 6.74 5.72
C THR A 77 -6.21 5.51 5.87
N LEU A 78 -5.66 4.29 5.90
CA LEU A 78 -6.47 3.08 6.13
C LEU A 78 -7.20 3.09 7.48
N ARG A 79 -6.53 3.56 8.54
CA ARG A 79 -7.16 3.76 9.86
C ARG A 79 -8.25 4.83 9.83
N GLU A 80 -8.03 5.93 9.11
CA GLU A 80 -9.04 6.98 8.92
C GLU A 80 -10.27 6.49 8.13
N LEU A 81 -10.06 5.57 7.18
CA LEU A 81 -11.12 4.89 6.43
C LEU A 81 -11.86 3.81 7.24
N GLY A 82 -11.41 3.50 8.46
CA GLY A 82 -12.04 2.53 9.36
C GLY A 82 -11.68 1.07 9.08
N ALA A 83 -10.54 0.83 8.44
CA ALA A 83 -10.01 -0.51 8.19
C ALA A 83 -9.37 -1.16 9.42
#